data_AF-A0AA38LGZ0-F1
#
_entry.id   AF-A0AA38LGZ0-F1
#
_cell.length_a   1.000
_cell.length_b   1.000
_cell.length_c   1.000
_cell.angle_alpha   90.00
_cell.angle_beta   90.00
_cell.angle_gamma   90.00
#
_symmetry.space_group_name_H-M   'P 1'
#
loop_
_entity.id
_entity.type
_entity.pdbx_description
1 polymer ?
#
loop_
_entity_poly.entity_id
_entity_poly.type
_entity_poly.pdbx_seq_one_letter_code
_entity_poly.pdbx_strand_id
1 'polypeptide(L)' 'PPVLVPPQNDHSFYLYLSATDHVVGAMLAHRDSEHREQAVYYISCTLVDYET' A
#
# COMPACT_ATOMS: atom_id res chain seq x y z
N PRO A 1 -3.36 -8.49 14.47
CA PRO A 1 -2.64 -8.35 13.19
C PRO A 1 -3.54 -7.57 12.22
N PRO A 2 -3.01 -6.69 11.34
CA PRO A 2 -3.81 -6.08 10.29
C PRO A 2 -4.41 -7.19 9.41
N VAL A 3 -5.72 -7.15 9.18
CA VAL A 3 -6.40 -8.11 8.31
C VAL A 3 -6.33 -7.58 6.89
N LEU A 4 -5.77 -8.38 5.99
CA LEU A 4 -5.83 -8.10 4.55
C LEU A 4 -7.18 -8.56 4.01
N VAL A 5 -7.76 -7.73 3.15
CA VAL A 5 -8.98 -8.07 2.43
C VAL A 5 -8.64 -8.40 0.98
N PRO A 6 -9.40 -9.30 0.33
CA PRO A 6 -9.20 -9.59 -1.06
C PRO A 6 -9.45 -8.34 -1.92
N PRO A 7 -8.71 -8.15 -3.03
CA PRO A 7 -8.96 -7.04 -3.94
C PRO A 7 -10.37 -7.15 -4.54
N GLN A 8 -11.09 -6.04 -4.52
CA GLN A 8 -12.44 -5.94 -5.06
C GLN A 8 -12.46 -5.03 -6.29
N ASN A 9 -12.89 -5.57 -7.44
CA ASN A 9 -12.80 -4.89 -8.73
C ASN A 9 -13.76 -3.69 -8.89
N ASP A 10 -14.75 -3.58 -8.01
CA ASP A 10 -15.76 -2.53 -7.96
C ASP A 10 -15.33 -1.31 -7.14
N HIS A 11 -14.20 -1.39 -6.43
CA HIS A 11 -13.70 -0.30 -5.59
C HIS A 11 -12.45 0.34 -6.18
N SER A 12 -12.40 1.68 -6.10
CA SER A 12 -11.17 2.42 -6.36
C SER A 12 -10.11 2.07 -5.32
N PHE A 13 -8.88 1.86 -5.79
CA PHE A 13 -7.74 1.63 -4.93
C PHE A 13 -6.98 2.93 -4.63
N TYR A 14 -6.40 2.98 -3.44
CA TYR A 14 -5.54 4.03 -2.94
C TYR A 14 -4.17 3.43 -2.63
N LEU A 15 -3.12 4.04 -3.18
CA LEU A 15 -1.74 3.66 -2.91
C LEU A 15 -1.12 4.65 -1.92
N TYR A 16 -0.83 4.19 -0.72
CA TYR A 16 -0.09 4.94 0.28
C TYR A 16 1.38 4.59 0.21
N LEU A 17 2.24 5.60 0.15
CA LEU A 17 3.70 5.44 0.06
C LEU A 17 4.36 6.09 1.27
N SER A 18 5.39 5.44 1.79
CA SER A 18 6.31 5.98 2.78
C SER A 18 7.74 5.63 2.36
N ALA A 19 8.61 6.63 2.34
CA ALA A 19 9.99 6.45 1.91
C ALA A 19 10.96 6.99 2.95
N THR A 20 12.08 6.29 3.10
CA THR A 20 13.31 6.76 3.73
C THR A 20 14.42 6.77 2.68
N ASP A 21 15.62 7.19 3.06
CA ASP A 21 16.79 7.22 2.16
C ASP A 21 17.16 5.83 1.60
N HIS A 22 16.73 4.75 2.27
CA HIS A 22 17.16 3.39 1.94
C HIS A 22 16.00 2.43 1.62
N VAL A 23 14.75 2.81 1.90
CA VAL A 23 13.60 1.91 1.77
C VAL A 23 12.38 2.67 1.31
N VAL A 24 11.61 2.06 0.40
CA VAL A 24 10.23 2.46 0.11
C VAL A 24 9.30 1.38 0.63
N GLY A 25 8.34 1.78 1.45
CA GLY A 25 7.19 0.98 1.85
C GLY A 25 5.92 1.51 1.19
N ALA A 26 4.99 0.61 0.88
CA ALA A 26 3.69 0.98 0.36
C ALA A 26 2.59 0.10 0.94
N MET A 27 1.39 0.68 1.03
CA MET A 27 0.15 -0.02 1.33
C MET A 27 -0.86 0.26 0.22
N LEU A 28 -1.37 -0.81 -0.39
CA LEU A 28 -2.54 -0.73 -1.26
C LEU A 28 -3.79 -0.88 -0.40
N ALA A 29 -4.70 0.07 -0.50
CA ALA A 29 -5.97 0.06 0.21
C ALA A 29 -7.13 0.32 -0.74
N HIS A 30 -8.34 0.04 -0.29
CA HIS A 30 -9.58 0.50 -0.89
C HIS A 30 -10.54 0.95 0.22
N ARG A 31 -11.66 1.57 -0.16
CA ARG A 31 -12.72 1.94 0.77
C ARG A 31 -13.91 1.01 0.59
N ASP A 32 -14.45 0.52 1.69
CA ASP A 32 -15.70 -0.23 1.68
C ASP A 32 -16.92 0.67 1.48
N SER A 33 -18.10 0.07 1.50
CA SER A 33 -19.39 0.77 1.39
C SER A 33 -19.65 1.77 2.52
N GLU A 34 -18.96 1.65 3.65
CA GLU A 34 -19.02 2.57 4.79
C GLU A 34 -17.91 3.65 4.71
N HIS A 35 -17.18 3.74 3.59
CA HIS A 35 -16.04 4.62 3.36
C HIS A 35 -14.85 4.37 4.30
N ARG A 36 -14.75 3.19 4.90
CA ARG A 36 -13.63 2.83 5.77
C ARG A 36 -12.49 2.26 4.95
N GLU A 37 -11.27 2.63 5.30
CA GLU A 37 -10.08 2.12 4.61
C GLU A 37 -9.75 0.70 5.06
N GLN A 38 -9.54 -0.17 4.06
CA GLN A 38 -9.17 -1.56 4.25
C GLN A 38 -7.89 -1.84 3.46
N ALA A 39 -6.91 -2.50 4.10
CA ALA A 39 -5.64 -2.85 3.47
C ALA A 39 -5.80 -4.10 2.61
N VAL A 40 -5.36 -4.00 1.36
CA VAL A 40 -5.41 -5.09 0.37
C VAL A 40 -4.04 -5.75 0.27
N TYR A 41 -2.97 -4.94 0.31
CA TYR A 41 -1.61 -5.45 0.19
C TYR A 41 -0.57 -4.51 0.81
N TYR A 42 0.58 -5.06 1.20
CA TYR A 42 1.76 -4.31 1.61
C TYR A 42 2.95 -4.73 0.75
N ILE A 43 3.73 -3.76 0.29
CA ILE A 43 5.00 -4.01 -0.40
C ILE A 43 6.09 -3.15 0.22
N SER A 44 7.30 -3.67 0.30
CA SER A 44 8.49 -2.88 0.59
C SER A 44 9.63 -3.29 -0.33
N CYS A 45 10.43 -2.31 -0.73
CA CYS A 45 11.67 -2.54 -1.45
C CYS A 45 12.79 -1.69 -0.85
N THR A 46 13.99 -2.27 -0.79
CA THR A 46 15.20 -1.53 -0.45
C THR A 46 15.65 -0.77 -1.69
N LEU A 47 15.90 0.52 -1.52
CA LEU A 47 16.56 1.33 -2.53
C LEU A 47 18.04 0.97 -2.52
N VAL A 48 18.52 0.43 -3.62
CA VAL A 48 19.96 0.36 -3.90
C VAL A 48 20.40 1.76 -4.31
N ASP A 49 21.60 2.15 -3.89
CA ASP A 49 22.16 3.48 -4.11
C ASP A 49 21.86 3.96 -5.53
N TYR A 50 21.37 5.20 -5.66
CA TYR A 50 21.17 5.78 -6.96
C TYR A 50 22.54 6.02 -7.60
N GLU A 51 22.70 5.64 -8.87
CA GLU A 51 23.90 6.02 -9.61
C GLU A 51 23.96 7.56 -9.64
N THR A 52 25.04 8.12 -9.09
CA THR A 52 25.32 9.56 -9.07
C THR A 52 25.78 10.05 -10.44
#